data_AF-A0AA90F391-F1
#
_entry.id   AF-A0AA90F391-F1
#
_cell.length_a   1.000
_cell.length_b   1.000
_cell.length_c   1.000
_cell.angle_alpha   90.00
_cell.angle_beta   90.00
_cell.angle_gamma   90.00
#
_symmetry.space_group_name_H-M   'P 1'
#
loop_
_entity.id
_entity.type
_entity.pdbx_description
1 polymer ?
#
loop_
_entity_poly.entity_id
_entity_poly.type
_entity_poly.pdbx_seq_one_letter_code
_entity_poly.pdbx_strand_id
1 'polypeptide(L)'
;MKKNDIQKATFQRYLEASGIIKKLFGNIQLKDMNDIVVQRKIDEYAKKRSHSTTRSLLIKVKMALRDAYARGYLTNDFAELVKPRGKELSKRNKALSITDFQKLRTYLLAHTEEEFHVLVLVALETGIRRGELG
;
A
#
# COMPACT_ATOMS: atom_id res chain seq x y z
N MET A 1 2.05 19.27 12.04
CA MET A 1 2.17 18.16 13.02
C MET A 1 0.94 17.27 12.88
N LYS A 2 1.12 15.94 12.68
CA LYS A 2 0.08 14.89 12.66
C LYS A 2 0.61 13.60 13.34
N LYS A 3 1.48 13.76 14.36
CA LYS A 3 2.14 12.61 14.98
C LYS A 3 1.23 11.84 15.96
N ASN A 4 0.16 12.47 16.46
CA ASN A 4 -0.69 11.89 17.49
C ASN A 4 -2.02 11.28 16.99
N ASP A 5 -2.46 11.57 15.76
CA ASP A 5 -3.76 11.10 15.25
C ASP A 5 -3.66 9.90 14.28
N ILE A 6 -2.46 9.35 14.09
CA ILE A 6 -2.22 8.32 13.09
C ILE A 6 -1.80 7.02 13.79
N GLN A 7 -2.52 5.93 13.51
CA GLN A 7 -2.16 4.60 13.97
C GLN A 7 -0.70 4.27 13.62
N LYS A 8 0.03 3.64 14.56
CA LYS A 8 1.47 3.31 14.43
C LYS A 8 1.81 2.62 13.09
N ALA A 9 0.97 1.68 12.65
CA ALA A 9 1.15 0.97 11.38
C ALA A 9 1.11 1.91 10.15
N THR A 10 0.22 2.90 10.17
CA THR A 10 0.12 3.91 9.11
C THR A 10 1.32 4.85 9.12
N PHE A 11 1.79 5.24 10.30
CA PHE A 11 3.01 6.05 10.43
C PHE A 11 4.25 5.32 9.87
N GLN A 12 4.41 4.03 10.20
CA GLN A 12 5.50 3.22 9.68
C GLN A 12 5.50 3.14 8.14
N ARG A 13 4.32 2.98 7.53
CA ARG A 13 4.16 3.01 6.06
C ARG A 13 4.57 4.35 5.44
N TYR A 14 4.36 5.47 6.14
CA TYR A 14 4.85 6.78 5.69
C TYR A 14 6.38 6.86 5.76
N LEU A 15 7.00 6.35 6.82
CA LEU A 15 8.46 6.32 6.96
C LEU A 15 9.12 5.49 5.85
N GLU A 16 8.59 4.30 5.58
CA GLU A 16 9.07 3.44 4.49
C GLU A 16 8.96 4.14 3.13
N ALA A 17 7.80 4.76 2.85
CA ALA A 17 7.60 5.52 1.63
C ALA A 17 8.58 6.71 1.54
N SER A 18 8.83 7.42 2.64
CA SER A 18 9.79 8.52 2.69
C SER A 18 11.20 8.06 2.34
N GLY A 19 11.63 6.90 2.85
CA GLY A 19 12.92 6.31 2.49
C GLY A 19 13.04 6.00 1.00
N ILE A 20 11.97 5.49 0.37
CA ILE A 20 11.93 5.25 -1.08
C ILE A 20 11.96 6.57 -1.85
N ILE A 21 11.17 7.56 -1.46
CA ILE A 21 11.12 8.87 -2.11
C ILE A 21 12.49 9.56 -2.04
N LYS A 22 13.17 9.53 -0.87
CA LYS A 22 14.52 10.08 -0.73
C LYS A 22 15.53 9.40 -1.65
N LYS A 23 15.42 8.08 -1.84
CA LYS A 23 16.28 7.34 -2.79
C LYS A 23 16.02 7.74 -4.25
N LEU A 24 14.76 7.98 -4.62
CA LEU A 24 14.39 8.30 -6.01
C LEU A 24 14.65 9.77 -6.38
N PHE A 25 14.39 10.68 -5.44
CA PHE A 25 14.32 12.13 -5.69
C PHE A 25 15.30 12.96 -4.87
N GLY A 26 16.08 12.37 -3.96
CA GLY A 26 16.88 13.11 -2.97
C GLY A 26 17.93 14.06 -3.55
N ASN A 27 18.31 13.89 -4.82
CA ASN A 27 19.29 14.73 -5.51
C ASN A 27 18.63 15.74 -6.48
N ILE A 28 17.31 15.87 -6.45
CA ILE A 28 16.55 16.74 -7.37
C ILE A 28 15.96 17.88 -6.55
N GLN A 29 16.26 19.12 -6.94
CA GLN A 29 15.64 20.27 -6.31
C GLN A 29 14.18 20.37 -6.73
N LEU A 30 13.33 20.86 -5.83
CA LEU A 30 11.89 20.93 -6.08
C LEU A 30 11.55 21.79 -7.31
N LYS A 31 12.30 22.87 -7.54
CA LYS A 31 12.16 23.76 -8.71
C LYS A 31 12.43 23.05 -10.05
N ASP A 32 13.22 21.99 -10.05
CA ASP A 32 13.60 21.22 -11.23
C ASP A 32 12.67 20.02 -11.46
N MET A 33 11.65 19.85 -10.60
CA MET A 33 10.63 18.82 -10.76
C MET A 33 9.63 19.23 -11.83
N ASN A 34 9.39 18.30 -12.76
CA ASN A 34 8.28 18.34 -13.71
C ASN A 34 7.74 16.91 -13.92
N ASP A 35 6.66 16.79 -14.69
CA ASP A 35 6.01 15.53 -15.00
C ASP A 35 6.98 14.51 -15.63
N ILE A 36 7.85 14.94 -16.54
CA ILE A 36 8.82 14.07 -17.22
C ILE A 36 9.83 13.49 -16.23
N VAL A 37 10.42 14.34 -15.38
CA VAL A 37 11.40 13.93 -14.37
C VAL A 37 10.76 12.95 -13.37
N VAL A 38 9.55 13.26 -12.91
CA VAL A 38 8.84 12.40 -11.96
C VAL A 38 8.44 11.08 -12.62
N GLN A 39 7.89 11.11 -13.83
CA GLN A 39 7.50 9.90 -14.57
C GLN A 39 8.69 8.97 -14.76
N ARG A 40 9.87 9.49 -15.16
CA ARG A 40 11.08 8.69 -15.34
C ARG A 40 11.49 7.96 -14.05
N LYS A 41 11.41 8.63 -12.90
CA LYS A 41 11.74 8.04 -11.59
C LYS A 41 10.73 6.98 -11.15
N ILE A 42 9.45 7.24 -11.41
CA ILE A 42 8.38 6.26 -11.13
C ILE A 42 8.53 5.04 -12.04
N ASP A 43 8.91 5.22 -13.30
CA ASP A 43 9.14 4.14 -14.26
C ASP A 43 10.36 3.30 -13.87
N GLU A 44 11.44 3.93 -13.39
CA GLU A 44 12.61 3.24 -12.84
C GLU A 44 12.22 2.35 -11.64
N TYR A 45 11.44 2.89 -10.70
CA TYR A 45 10.91 2.14 -9.56
C TYR A 45 10.01 0.98 -9.99
N ALA A 46 9.17 1.20 -11.01
CA ALA A 46 8.21 0.23 -11.52
C ALA A 46 8.86 -1.02 -12.14
N LYS A 47 10.09 -0.93 -12.68
CA LYS A 47 10.79 -2.06 -13.33
C LYS A 47 10.85 -3.32 -12.46
N LYS A 48 10.96 -3.15 -11.14
CA LYS A 48 11.10 -4.24 -10.16
C LYS A 48 9.87 -4.42 -9.27
N ARG A 49 8.77 -3.72 -9.53
CA ARG A 49 7.62 -3.64 -8.64
C ARG A 49 6.30 -3.93 -9.34
N SER A 50 5.31 -4.38 -8.56
CA SER A 50 3.95 -4.55 -9.06
C SER A 50 3.31 -3.20 -9.35
N HIS A 51 2.36 -3.18 -10.28
CA HIS A 51 1.56 -1.98 -10.56
C HIS A 51 0.88 -1.43 -9.30
N SER A 52 0.34 -2.29 -8.43
CA SER A 52 -0.28 -1.89 -7.16
C SER A 52 0.69 -1.21 -6.19
N THR A 53 1.94 -1.70 -6.12
CA THR A 53 2.99 -1.12 -5.27
C THR A 53 3.41 0.24 -5.81
N THR A 54 3.65 0.35 -7.12
CA THR A 54 3.97 1.63 -7.76
C THR A 54 2.86 2.66 -7.59
N ARG A 55 1.60 2.26 -7.79
CA ARG A 55 0.44 3.14 -7.60
C ARG A 55 0.36 3.67 -6.17
N SER A 56 0.59 2.81 -5.18
CA SER A 56 0.57 3.18 -3.77
C SER A 56 1.68 4.16 -3.37
N LEU A 57 2.84 4.09 -4.04
CA LEU A 57 3.91 5.07 -3.89
C LEU A 57 3.54 6.38 -4.59
N LEU A 58 3.09 6.30 -5.85
CA LEU A 58 2.74 7.46 -6.66
C LEU A 58 1.66 8.33 -6.01
N ILE A 59 0.64 7.74 -5.38
CA ILE A 59 -0.37 8.50 -4.63
C ILE A 59 0.29 9.40 -3.58
N LYS A 60 1.26 8.88 -2.81
CA LYS A 60 1.97 9.66 -1.78
C LYS A 60 2.83 10.76 -2.40
N VAL A 61 3.48 10.47 -3.52
CA VAL A 61 4.26 11.47 -4.28
C VAL A 61 3.35 12.58 -4.80
N LYS A 62 2.21 12.24 -5.41
CA LYS A 62 1.22 13.22 -5.89
C LYS A 62 0.69 14.10 -4.76
N MET A 63 0.44 13.54 -3.58
CA MET A 63 0.04 14.34 -2.41
C MET A 63 1.11 15.35 -2.00
N ALA A 64 2.38 14.95 -2.00
CA ALA A 64 3.49 15.85 -1.68
C ALA A 64 3.68 16.94 -2.75
N LEU A 65 3.54 16.60 -4.04
CA LEU A 65 3.62 17.57 -5.14
C LEU A 65 2.48 18.59 -5.06
N ARG A 66 1.26 18.16 -4.74
CA ARG A 66 0.12 19.06 -4.54
C ARG A 66 0.28 20.00 -3.35
N ASP A 67 0.79 19.50 -2.23
CA ASP A 67 1.11 20.35 -1.07
C ASP A 67 2.21 21.36 -1.42
N ALA A 68 3.23 20.95 -2.19
CA ALA A 68 4.26 21.85 -2.67
C ALA A 68 3.72 22.95 -3.61
N TYR A 69 2.83 22.59 -4.54
CA TYR A 69 2.14 23.54 -5.40
C TYR A 69 1.26 24.52 -4.61
N ALA A 70 0.43 24.03 -3.68
CA ALA A 70 -0.43 24.85 -2.85
C ALA A 70 0.35 25.87 -1.98
N ARG A 71 1.61 25.56 -1.65
CA ARG A 71 2.51 26.44 -0.89
C ARG A 71 3.37 27.35 -1.78
N GLY A 72 3.22 27.28 -3.11
CA GLY A 72 3.98 28.09 -4.07
C GLY A 72 5.42 27.61 -4.31
N TYR A 73 5.80 26.43 -3.84
CA TYR A 73 7.13 25.86 -4.13
C TYR A 73 7.24 25.27 -5.55
N LEU A 74 6.09 24.92 -6.14
CA LEU A 74 5.96 24.55 -7.55
C LEU A 74 5.12 25.60 -8.25
N THR A 75 5.48 25.94 -9.48
CA THR A 75 4.76 26.93 -10.29
C THR A 75 3.52 26.35 -10.97
N ASN A 76 3.50 25.04 -11.23
CA ASN A 76 2.42 24.35 -11.95
C ASN A 76 2.03 23.04 -11.23
N ASP A 77 0.73 22.72 -11.18
CA ASP A 77 0.25 21.41 -10.74
C ASP A 77 0.29 20.41 -11.90
N PHE A 78 1.37 19.64 -11.97
CA PHE A 78 1.56 18.58 -12.96
C PHE A 78 1.27 17.18 -12.41
N ALA A 79 0.79 17.05 -11.16
CA ALA A 79 0.71 15.77 -10.47
C ALA A 79 -0.22 14.75 -11.17
N GLU A 80 -1.25 15.21 -11.88
CA GLU A 80 -2.17 14.31 -12.61
C GLU A 80 -1.63 13.74 -13.92
N LEU A 81 -0.60 14.37 -14.49
CA LEU A 81 0.05 13.92 -15.72
C LEU A 81 0.86 12.64 -15.48
N VAL A 82 1.37 12.45 -14.26
CA VAL A 82 2.15 11.26 -13.90
C VAL A 82 1.23 10.05 -13.72
N LYS A 83 1.55 8.96 -14.41
CA LYS A 83 0.79 7.69 -14.38
C LYS A 83 1.60 6.58 -13.71
N PRO A 84 0.95 5.69 -12.94
CA PRO A 84 1.62 4.53 -12.40
C PRO A 84 1.93 3.54 -13.53
N ARG A 85 3.11 2.92 -13.47
CA ARG A 85 3.48 1.77 -14.30
C ARG A 85 3.89 0.60 -13.42
N GLY A 86 4.04 -0.57 -13.99
CA GLY A 86 4.55 -1.75 -13.29
C GLY A 86 3.93 -3.03 -13.83
N LYS A 87 4.44 -4.16 -13.36
CA LYS A 87 3.91 -5.46 -13.78
C LYS A 87 2.55 -5.71 -13.12
N GLU A 88 1.58 -6.11 -13.92
CA GLU A 88 0.35 -6.67 -13.38
C GLU A 88 0.64 -8.09 -12.89
N LEU A 89 0.44 -8.33 -11.60
CA LEU A 89 0.65 -9.63 -11.00
C LEU A 89 -0.69 -10.34 -10.91
N SER A 90 -0.70 -11.66 -11.13
CA SER A 90 -1.88 -12.46 -10.88
C SER A 90 -2.35 -12.30 -9.43
N LYS A 91 -3.67 -12.30 -9.22
CA LYS A 91 -4.23 -12.21 -7.86
C LYS A 91 -3.77 -13.43 -7.06
N ARG A 92 -2.90 -13.20 -6.07
CA ARG A 92 -2.43 -14.25 -5.15
C ARG A 92 -3.57 -14.79 -4.28
N ASN A 93 -4.43 -13.89 -3.80
CA ASN A 93 -5.54 -14.25 -2.92
C ASN A 93 -6.70 -14.76 -3.78
N LYS A 94 -7.05 -16.03 -3.60
CA LYS A 94 -8.26 -16.63 -4.16
C LYS A 94 -9.35 -16.62 -3.10
N ALA A 95 -10.59 -16.38 -3.52
CA ALA A 95 -11.73 -16.54 -2.62
C ALA A 95 -11.85 -18.02 -2.23
N LEU A 96 -12.16 -18.28 -0.97
CA LEU A 96 -12.45 -19.63 -0.51
C LEU A 96 -13.81 -20.05 -1.09
N SER A 97 -13.86 -21.17 -1.80
CA SER A 97 -15.12 -21.70 -2.34
C SER A 97 -16.03 -22.18 -1.20
N ILE A 98 -17.34 -22.26 -1.43
CA ILE A 98 -18.27 -22.78 -0.42
C ILE A 98 -17.92 -24.24 -0.02
N THR A 99 -17.44 -25.02 -0.98
CA THR A 99 -17.01 -26.40 -0.76
C THR A 99 -15.77 -26.47 0.13
N ASP A 100 -14.76 -25.64 -0.15
CA ASP A 100 -13.53 -25.62 0.66
C ASP A 100 -13.77 -24.96 2.02
N PHE A 101 -14.71 -24.02 2.10
CA PHE A 101 -15.20 -23.44 3.34
C PHE A 101 -15.79 -24.52 4.25
N GLN A 102 -16.70 -25.35 3.74
CA GLN A 102 -17.30 -26.44 4.51
C GLN A 102 -16.26 -27.46 4.99
N LYS A 103 -15.31 -27.84 4.13
CA LYS A 103 -14.21 -28.74 4.51
C LYS A 103 -13.36 -28.15 5.63
N LEU A 104 -12.97 -26.88 5.51
CA LEU A 104 -12.18 -26.18 6.52
C LEU A 104 -12.95 -26.07 7.84
N ARG A 105 -14.23 -25.70 7.79
CA ARG A 105 -15.10 -25.60 8.96
C ARG A 105 -15.21 -26.93 9.71
N THR A 106 -15.49 -28.02 8.99
CA THR A 106 -15.58 -29.36 9.58
C THR A 106 -14.27 -29.77 10.23
N TYR A 107 -13.14 -29.50 9.56
CA TYR A 107 -11.82 -29.77 10.11
C TYR A 107 -11.58 -29.01 11.42
N LEU A 108 -11.85 -27.70 11.45
CA LEU A 108 -11.63 -26.86 12.63
C LEU A 108 -12.51 -27.26 13.82
N LEU A 109 -13.78 -27.63 13.58
CA LEU A 109 -14.68 -28.12 14.62
C LEU A 109 -14.20 -29.44 15.25
N ALA A 110 -13.51 -30.27 14.47
CA ALA A 110 -12.96 -31.55 14.95
C ALA A 110 -11.58 -31.42 15.62
N HIS A 111 -10.91 -30.26 15.54
CA HIS A 111 -9.54 -30.05 16.02
C HIS A 111 -9.43 -28.77 16.85
N THR A 112 -10.28 -28.63 17.87
CA THR A 112 -10.36 -27.43 18.73
C THR A 112 -9.29 -27.37 19.82
N GLU A 113 -8.44 -28.39 19.93
CA GLU A 113 -7.35 -28.48 20.91
C GLU A 113 -6.27 -27.39 20.72
N GLU A 114 -6.12 -26.90 19.49
CA GLU A 114 -5.18 -25.83 19.12
C GLU A 114 -5.89 -24.47 19.16
N GLU A 115 -5.39 -23.53 19.97
CA GLU A 115 -5.95 -22.17 20.08
C GLU A 115 -6.07 -21.48 18.70
N PHE A 116 -5.09 -21.70 17.83
CA PHE A 116 -5.12 -21.16 16.47
C PHE A 116 -6.32 -21.66 15.66
N HIS A 117 -6.72 -22.92 15.82
CA HIS A 117 -7.90 -23.45 15.11
C HIS A 117 -9.19 -22.81 15.61
N VAL A 118 -9.32 -22.59 16.92
CA VAL A 118 -10.45 -21.88 17.51
C VAL A 118 -10.51 -20.44 16.97
N LEU A 119 -9.35 -19.77 16.91
CA LEU A 119 -9.25 -18.41 16.37
C LEU A 119 -9.69 -18.34 14.89
N VAL A 120 -9.23 -19.29 14.07
CA VAL A 120 -9.63 -19.37 12.66
C VAL A 120 -11.12 -19.67 12.54
N LEU A 121 -11.68 -20.55 13.36
CA LEU A 121 -13.10 -20.88 13.36
C LEU A 121 -13.96 -19.65 13.69
N VAL A 122 -13.60 -18.89 14.73
CA VAL A 122 -14.28 -17.63 15.08
C VAL A 122 -14.22 -16.64 13.92
N ALA A 123 -13.04 -16.45 13.31
CA ALA A 123 -12.88 -15.58 12.15
C ALA A 123 -13.75 -16.03 10.96
N LEU A 124 -13.84 -17.35 10.74
CA LEU A 124 -14.57 -17.97 9.66
C LEU A 124 -16.09 -17.78 9.79
N GLU A 125 -16.62 -17.87 11.01
CA GLU A 125 -18.06 -17.74 11.31
C GLU A 125 -18.53 -16.29 11.45
N THR A 126 -17.69 -15.42 12.01
CA THR A 126 -18.06 -14.01 12.30
C THR A 126 -17.65 -13.04 11.20
N GLY A 127 -16.71 -13.42 10.34
CA GLY A 127 -16.12 -12.53 9.34
C GLY A 127 -15.22 -11.44 9.93
N ILE A 128 -14.88 -11.51 11.23
CA ILE A 128 -13.97 -10.58 11.90
C ILE A 128 -12.58 -10.60 11.25
N ARG A 129 -11.94 -9.43 11.16
CA ARG A 129 -10.59 -9.35 10.59
C ARG A 129 -9.58 -9.89 11.59
N ARG A 130 -8.53 -10.56 11.11
CA ARG A 130 -7.43 -11.08 11.96
C ARG A 130 -6.86 -10.06 12.96
N GLY A 131 -6.79 -8.78 12.60
CA GLY A 131 -6.27 -7.73 13.48
C GLY A 131 -7.21 -7.29 14.60
N GLU A 132 -8.42 -7.82 14.64
CA GLU A 132 -9.43 -7.58 15.68
C GLU A 132 -9.54 -8.77 16.66
N LEU A 133 -8.86 -9.89 16.35
CA LEU A 133 -8.86 -11.12 17.15
C LEU A 133 -7.75 -11.15 18.22
N GLY A 134 -6.92 -10.11 18.31
CA GLY A 134 -5.78 -10.03 19.23
C GLY A 134 -5.53 -8.62 19.73
#